data_AF-A0A221W5V6-F1
#
_entry.id   AF-A0A221W5V6-F1
#
_cell.length_a   1.000
_cell.length_b   1.000
_cell.length_c   1.000
_cell.angle_alpha   90.00
_cell.angle_beta   90.00
_cell.angle_gamma   90.00
#
_symmetry.space_group_name_H-M   'P 1'
#
loop_
_entity.id
_entity.type
_entity.pdbx_description
1 polymer ?
#
loop_
_entity_poly.entity_id
_entity_poly.type
_entity_poly.pdbx_seq_one_letter_code
_entity_poly.pdbx_strand_id
1 'polypeptide(L)'
;MSRASGRSGATTAIRGRDGTWPAALARLGRTRSASRFRGLVAHPMLWPLLRGLVWLATEPGGEPVAFRVAEDRTFADVEDDELTVSDLPTVTVAHPVRLRADLDRWAKIFGEYEIIQPFPQLGKPIPVLTAAERAATELVRFQDRSVPTTVLGRSLRGASGRWGRDGRATARTGSSSAGPP
;
A
#
# COMPACT_ATOMS: atom_id res chain seq x y z
N MET A 1 9.85 48.84 38.85
CA MET A 1 8.55 48.16 39.04
C MET A 1 8.18 47.44 37.75
N SER A 2 7.45 46.33 37.89
CA SER A 2 6.76 45.56 36.84
C SER A 2 7.49 44.36 36.23
N ARG A 3 7.14 43.19 36.78
CA ARG A 3 7.28 41.84 36.23
C ARG A 3 6.42 41.72 34.96
N ALA A 4 6.92 41.00 33.96
CA ALA A 4 6.08 40.37 32.95
C ALA A 4 6.57 38.94 32.71
N SER A 5 5.91 38.01 33.39
CA SER A 5 5.89 36.59 33.08
C SER A 5 5.13 36.36 31.77
N GLY A 6 5.74 35.66 30.80
CA GLY A 6 5.12 35.36 29.51
C GLY A 6 5.51 33.97 28.98
N ARG A 7 4.84 32.95 29.53
CA ARG A 7 4.57 31.59 29.01
C ARG A 7 5.50 31.02 27.92
N SER A 8 6.23 29.98 28.32
CA SER A 8 6.78 28.91 27.49
C SER A 8 5.70 28.36 26.53
N GLY A 9 5.89 28.58 25.24
CA GLY A 9 5.12 27.94 24.18
C GLY A 9 5.57 26.50 24.03
N ALA A 10 4.84 25.57 24.64
CA ALA A 10 5.01 24.15 24.43
C ALA A 10 4.82 23.83 22.94
N THR A 11 5.88 23.38 22.28
CA THR A 11 5.80 22.74 20.96
C THR A 11 5.08 21.41 21.16
N THR A 12 3.77 21.39 20.92
CA THR A 12 3.00 20.16 20.80
C THR A 12 3.41 19.49 19.49
N ALA A 13 4.36 18.56 19.59
CA ALA A 13 4.60 17.57 18.56
C ALA A 13 3.28 16.83 18.29
N ILE A 14 2.74 16.98 17.09
CA ILE A 14 1.61 16.22 16.60
C ILE A 14 2.07 14.77 16.51
N ARG A 15 1.81 14.00 17.58
CA ARG A 15 1.92 12.55 17.62
C ARG A 15 1.05 12.00 16.49
N GLY A 16 1.72 11.51 15.44
CA GLY A 16 1.10 10.89 14.28
C GLY A 16 0.20 9.73 14.72
N ARG A 17 -1.08 9.83 14.37
CA ARG A 17 -2.10 8.87 14.72
C ARG A 17 -1.79 7.52 14.06
N ASP A 18 -1.67 6.55 14.93
CA ASP A 18 -1.05 5.25 14.80
C ASP A 18 -2.06 4.19 14.32
N GLY A 19 -1.66 3.39 13.31
CA GLY A 19 -1.91 1.94 13.35
C GLY A 19 -3.00 1.30 12.48
N THR A 20 -3.96 2.01 11.88
CA THR A 20 -5.11 1.33 11.20
C THR A 20 -4.98 1.16 9.68
N TRP A 21 -4.05 1.87 9.05
CA TRP A 21 -3.85 1.90 7.60
C TRP A 21 -3.46 0.54 6.96
N PRO A 22 -2.70 -0.38 7.59
CA PRO A 22 -2.37 -1.68 6.97
C PRO A 22 -3.61 -2.57 6.83
N ALA A 23 -4.61 -2.39 7.69
CA ALA A 23 -5.80 -3.22 7.71
C ALA A 23 -6.78 -2.89 6.59
N ALA A 24 -6.94 -1.60 6.28
CA ALA A 24 -7.73 -1.13 5.14
C ALA A 24 -7.08 -1.53 3.81
N LEU A 25 -5.76 -1.32 3.67
CA LEU A 25 -5.00 -1.73 2.48
C LEU A 25 -5.10 -3.23 2.22
N ALA A 26 -4.98 -4.08 3.23
CA ALA A 26 -5.08 -5.52 3.01
C ALA A 26 -6.53 -6.03 2.86
N ARG A 27 -7.56 -5.19 3.11
CA ARG A 27 -8.95 -5.50 2.75
C ARG A 27 -9.24 -5.13 1.30
N LEU A 28 -8.65 -4.04 0.80
CA LEU A 28 -8.79 -3.51 -0.55
C LEU A 28 -7.80 -4.12 -1.57
N GLY A 29 -6.64 -4.61 -1.13
CA GLY A 29 -5.64 -5.30 -1.96
C GLY A 29 -5.98 -6.75 -2.31
N ARG A 30 -7.25 -7.16 -2.15
CA ARG A 30 -7.71 -8.49 -2.58
C ARG A 30 -8.09 -8.44 -4.05
N THR A 31 -7.61 -9.41 -4.83
CA THR A 31 -8.08 -9.67 -6.20
C THR A 31 -9.59 -9.84 -6.25
N ARG A 32 -10.24 -9.17 -7.20
CA ARG A 32 -11.69 -9.24 -7.52
C ARG A 32 -11.87 -9.49 -9.01
N SER A 33 -12.98 -10.10 -9.45
CA SER A 33 -13.36 -10.08 -10.87
C SER A 33 -13.87 -8.69 -11.28
N ALA A 34 -13.74 -8.32 -12.55
CA ALA A 34 -14.28 -7.06 -13.08
C ALA A 34 -15.80 -6.92 -12.85
N SER A 35 -16.57 -7.99 -13.05
CA SER A 35 -18.03 -8.00 -12.81
C SER A 35 -18.38 -7.64 -11.35
N ARG A 36 -17.65 -8.21 -10.39
CA ARG A 36 -17.84 -7.89 -8.97
C ARG A 36 -17.43 -6.46 -8.67
N PHE A 37 -16.36 -5.97 -9.28
CA PHE A 37 -15.91 -4.59 -9.12
C PHE A 37 -16.96 -3.58 -9.61
N ARG A 38 -17.56 -3.80 -10.78
CA ARG A 38 -18.66 -2.97 -11.29
C ARG A 38 -19.86 -2.91 -10.31
N GLY A 39 -20.19 -4.04 -9.68
CA GLY A 39 -21.20 -4.07 -8.61
C GLY A 39 -20.86 -3.21 -7.39
N LEU A 40 -19.57 -3.07 -7.04
CA LEU A 40 -19.14 -2.18 -5.96
C LEU A 40 -19.18 -0.70 -6.38
N VAL A 41 -18.83 -0.40 -7.63
CA VAL A 41 -18.91 0.95 -8.21
C VAL A 41 -20.36 1.44 -8.26
N ALA A 42 -21.31 0.55 -8.54
CA ALA A 42 -22.73 0.88 -8.49
C ALA A 42 -23.27 1.10 -7.07
N HIS A 43 -22.53 0.70 -6.02
CA HIS A 43 -23.03 0.73 -4.65
C HIS A 43 -22.90 2.14 -4.03
N PRO A 44 -24.00 2.78 -3.58
CA PRO A 44 -24.02 4.19 -3.15
C PRO A 44 -23.02 4.55 -2.05
N MET A 45 -22.81 3.67 -1.06
CA MET A 45 -21.86 3.94 0.03
C MET A 45 -20.40 3.63 -0.30
N LEU A 46 -20.14 2.76 -1.28
CA LEU A 46 -18.77 2.30 -1.56
C LEU A 46 -18.13 3.10 -2.68
N TRP A 47 -18.94 3.59 -3.62
CA TRP A 47 -18.44 4.33 -4.79
C TRP A 47 -17.49 5.50 -4.43
N PRO A 48 -17.72 6.32 -3.38
CA PRO A 48 -16.82 7.43 -3.07
C PRO A 48 -15.44 6.95 -2.65
N LEU A 49 -15.37 5.80 -1.96
CA LEU A 49 -14.11 5.16 -1.57
C LEU A 49 -13.37 4.60 -2.78
N LEU A 50 -14.11 4.08 -3.77
CA LEU A 50 -13.53 3.51 -4.99
C LEU A 50 -13.01 4.60 -5.94
N ARG A 51 -13.73 5.73 -6.06
CA ARG A 51 -13.30 6.93 -6.80
C ARG A 51 -12.01 7.50 -6.24
N GLY A 52 -11.85 7.48 -4.91
CA GLY A 52 -10.67 7.99 -4.23
C GLY A 52 -9.39 7.18 -4.43
N LEU A 53 -9.36 6.21 -5.34
CA LEU A 53 -8.25 5.26 -5.52
C LEU A 53 -7.92 5.00 -6.99
N VAL A 54 -6.64 4.70 -7.24
CA VAL A 54 -6.17 4.12 -8.50
C VAL A 54 -6.20 2.59 -8.38
N TRP A 55 -6.70 1.94 -9.42
CA TRP A 55 -6.88 0.50 -9.53
C TRP A 55 -5.98 -0.06 -10.62
N LEU A 56 -5.66 -1.34 -10.53
CA LEU A 56 -5.00 -2.12 -11.58
C LEU A 56 -5.97 -3.20 -12.02
N ALA A 57 -6.15 -3.33 -13.32
CA ALA A 57 -6.80 -4.48 -13.91
C ALA A 57 -5.79 -5.29 -14.72
N THR A 58 -5.85 -6.62 -14.61
CA THR A 58 -4.82 -7.51 -15.15
C THR A 58 -5.48 -8.72 -15.80
N GLU A 59 -5.09 -8.99 -17.05
CA GLU A 59 -5.41 -10.21 -17.78
C GLU A 59 -4.45 -11.36 -17.46
N PRO A 60 -4.83 -12.62 -17.71
CA PRO A 60 -3.90 -13.73 -17.54
C PRO A 60 -2.76 -13.59 -18.55
N GLY A 61 -1.55 -13.28 -18.07
CA GLY A 61 -0.37 -13.09 -18.92
C GLY A 61 -0.24 -11.70 -19.54
N GLY A 62 -1.20 -10.79 -19.29
CA GLY A 62 -1.12 -9.39 -19.71
C GLY A 62 -0.46 -8.49 -18.67
N GLU A 63 0.06 -7.35 -19.14
CA GLU A 63 0.53 -6.29 -18.24
C GLU A 63 -0.66 -5.61 -17.53
N PRO A 64 -0.51 -5.22 -16.25
CA PRO A 64 -1.58 -4.55 -15.52
C PRO A 64 -1.81 -3.13 -16.05
N VAL A 65 -3.06 -2.80 -16.32
CA VAL A 65 -3.50 -1.47 -16.74
C VAL A 65 -4.01 -0.69 -15.52
N ALA A 66 -3.51 0.53 -15.31
CA ALA A 66 -3.93 1.40 -14.24
C ALA A 66 -5.13 2.27 -14.66
N PHE A 67 -6.08 2.47 -13.74
CA PHE A 67 -7.28 3.27 -14.01
C PHE A 67 -7.88 3.88 -12.73
N ARG A 68 -8.68 4.94 -12.89
CA ARG A 68 -9.54 5.54 -11.85
C ARG A 68 -11.02 5.34 -12.17
N VAL A 69 -11.87 5.54 -11.16
CA VAL A 69 -13.33 5.63 -11.37
C VAL A 69 -13.72 7.10 -11.46
N ALA A 70 -14.36 7.51 -12.55
CA ALA A 70 -14.84 8.87 -12.75
C ALA A 70 -16.19 9.14 -12.04
N GLU A 71 -16.73 10.34 -12.19
CA GLU A 71 -17.92 10.79 -11.43
C GLU A 71 -19.20 10.13 -11.91
N ASP A 72 -19.28 9.98 -13.22
CA ASP A 72 -20.31 9.26 -13.96
C ASP A 72 -20.16 7.73 -13.87
N ARG A 73 -19.21 7.24 -13.06
CA ARG A 73 -18.89 5.81 -12.85
C ARG A 73 -18.27 5.12 -14.06
N THR A 74 -17.81 5.87 -15.05
CA THR A 74 -16.92 5.35 -16.08
C THR A 74 -15.52 5.11 -15.49
N PHE A 75 -14.66 4.44 -16.25
CA PHE A 75 -13.26 4.28 -15.88
C PHE A 75 -12.41 5.15 -16.80
N ALA A 76 -11.34 5.72 -16.26
CA ALA A 76 -10.41 6.52 -17.03
C ALA A 76 -8.97 6.08 -16.77
N ASP A 77 -8.13 6.14 -17.79
CA ASP A 77 -6.70 5.83 -17.69
C ASP A 77 -5.87 7.04 -17.22
N VAL A 78 -4.55 6.97 -17.40
CA VAL A 78 -3.61 8.01 -16.96
C VAL A 78 -3.65 9.28 -17.81
N GLU A 79 -4.15 9.21 -19.04
CA GLU A 79 -4.34 10.38 -19.91
C GLU A 79 -5.77 10.93 -19.79
N ASP A 80 -6.54 10.41 -18.83
CA ASP A 80 -7.95 10.71 -18.57
C ASP A 80 -8.91 10.24 -19.68
N ASP A 81 -8.46 9.32 -20.52
CA ASP A 81 -9.28 8.75 -21.58
C ASP A 81 -10.17 7.62 -21.04
N GLU A 82 -11.39 7.51 -21.58
CA GLU A 82 -12.34 6.49 -21.16
C GLU A 82 -11.80 5.08 -21.42
N LEU A 83 -11.74 4.28 -20.36
CA LEU A 83 -11.23 2.92 -20.38
C LEU A 83 -12.36 1.91 -20.21
N THR A 84 -12.47 0.97 -21.16
CA THR A 84 -13.39 -0.15 -21.03
C THR A 84 -12.72 -1.33 -20.33
N VAL A 85 -13.04 -1.55 -19.05
CA VAL A 85 -12.58 -2.69 -18.23
C VAL A 85 -13.50 -3.91 -18.45
N SER A 86 -13.73 -4.30 -19.70
CA SER A 86 -14.49 -5.53 -20.00
C SER A 86 -13.56 -6.74 -19.86
N ASP A 87 -14.05 -7.81 -19.24
CA ASP A 87 -13.40 -9.13 -19.17
C ASP A 87 -12.06 -9.25 -18.43
N LEU A 88 -11.61 -8.20 -17.73
CA LEU A 88 -10.40 -8.28 -16.90
C LEU A 88 -10.65 -9.22 -15.68
N PRO A 89 -9.92 -10.35 -15.57
CA PRO A 89 -10.20 -11.37 -14.55
C PRO A 89 -9.83 -10.90 -13.14
N THR A 90 -8.96 -9.90 -13.02
CA THR A 90 -8.43 -9.43 -11.74
C THR A 90 -8.35 -7.91 -11.69
N VAL A 91 -9.08 -7.31 -10.73
CA VAL A 91 -8.97 -5.92 -10.31
C VAL A 91 -8.39 -5.88 -8.90
N THR A 92 -7.39 -5.02 -8.68
CA THR A 92 -6.72 -4.79 -7.39
C THR A 92 -6.43 -3.30 -7.18
N VAL A 93 -6.24 -2.86 -5.94
CA VAL A 93 -5.75 -1.49 -5.69
C VAL A 93 -4.32 -1.36 -6.18
N ALA A 94 -4.03 -0.29 -6.92
CA ALA A 94 -2.69 -0.02 -7.42
C ALA A 94 -1.72 0.26 -6.27
N HIS A 95 -0.58 -0.44 -6.26
CA HIS A 95 0.54 -0.04 -5.41
C HIS A 95 1.37 1.01 -6.15
N PRO A 96 1.86 2.09 -5.50
CA PRO A 96 2.64 3.15 -6.17
C PRO A 96 3.83 2.65 -7.00
N VAL A 97 4.56 1.65 -6.49
CA VAL A 97 5.65 0.96 -7.22
C VAL A 97 5.20 0.40 -8.58
N ARG A 98 3.94 -0.01 -8.72
CA ARG A 98 3.39 -0.56 -9.96
C ARG A 98 3.00 0.53 -10.96
N LEU A 99 2.77 1.76 -10.51
CA LEU A 99 2.46 2.91 -11.38
C LEU A 99 3.72 3.49 -12.04
N ARG A 100 4.91 3.22 -11.49
CA ARG A 100 6.21 3.56 -12.10
C ARG A 100 6.27 5.04 -12.55
N ALA A 101 6.40 5.28 -13.85
CA ALA A 101 6.53 6.61 -14.45
C ALA A 101 5.23 7.43 -14.39
N ASP A 102 4.09 6.76 -14.22
CA ASP A 102 2.77 7.40 -14.24
C ASP A 102 2.34 7.91 -12.86
N LEU A 103 3.12 7.62 -11.81
CA LEU A 103 2.77 7.99 -10.44
C LEU A 103 2.49 9.49 -10.29
N ASP A 104 3.35 10.33 -10.89
CA ASP A 104 3.23 11.79 -10.80
C ASP A 104 2.03 12.32 -11.60
N ARG A 105 1.71 11.70 -12.75
CA ARG A 105 0.49 12.01 -13.50
C ARG A 105 -0.75 11.68 -12.69
N TRP A 106 -0.82 10.49 -12.09
CA TRP A 106 -1.92 10.11 -11.21
C TRP A 106 -2.06 11.09 -10.03
N ALA A 107 -0.96 11.48 -9.40
CA ALA A 107 -0.97 12.44 -8.30
C ALA A 107 -1.50 13.81 -8.75
N LYS A 108 -1.11 14.25 -9.94
CA LYS A 108 -1.59 15.49 -10.56
C LYS A 108 -3.10 15.44 -10.83
N ILE A 109 -3.60 14.39 -11.49
CA ILE A 109 -5.04 14.21 -11.76
C ILE A 109 -5.84 14.27 -10.46
N PHE A 110 -5.40 13.54 -9.43
CA PHE A 110 -6.10 13.55 -8.14
C PHE A 110 -6.08 14.91 -7.46
N GLY A 111 -5.01 15.70 -7.64
CA GLY A 111 -4.94 17.07 -7.19
C GLY A 111 -5.87 18.01 -7.96
N GLU A 112 -5.89 17.92 -9.29
CA GLU A 112 -6.70 18.76 -10.18
C GLU A 112 -8.21 18.53 -10.00
N TYR A 113 -8.63 17.28 -9.81
CA TYR A 113 -10.03 16.93 -9.54
C TYR A 113 -10.40 16.98 -8.04
N GLU A 114 -9.52 17.50 -7.18
CA GLU A 114 -9.69 17.60 -5.72
C GLU A 114 -10.11 16.27 -5.07
N ILE A 115 -9.62 15.14 -5.61
CA ILE A 115 -9.99 13.80 -5.16
C ILE A 115 -9.27 13.47 -3.86
N ILE A 116 -10.02 13.45 -2.76
CA ILE A 116 -9.51 13.06 -1.45
C ILE A 116 -9.32 11.54 -1.39
N GLN A 117 -8.09 11.10 -1.15
CA GLN A 117 -7.79 9.68 -1.00
C GLN A 117 -8.15 9.19 0.42
N PRO A 118 -8.79 8.00 0.56
CA PRO A 118 -9.14 7.45 1.86
C PRO A 118 -7.92 7.06 2.71
N PHE A 119 -6.76 6.92 2.07
CA PHE A 119 -5.43 6.75 2.66
C PHE A 119 -4.41 7.30 1.66
N PRO A 120 -3.17 7.62 2.08
CA PRO A 120 -2.15 8.16 1.16
C PRO A 120 -1.66 7.07 0.22
N GLN A 121 -2.41 6.78 -0.84
CA GLN A 121 -2.06 5.78 -1.84
C GLN A 121 -0.87 6.30 -2.65
N LEU A 122 -1.05 7.41 -3.36
CA LEU A 122 -0.06 7.95 -4.30
C LEU A 122 1.11 8.60 -3.56
N GLY A 123 0.84 9.25 -2.44
CA GLY A 123 1.86 9.84 -1.57
C GLY A 123 2.57 8.84 -0.65
N LYS A 124 2.35 7.52 -0.80
CA LYS A 124 3.01 6.54 0.07
C LYS A 124 4.52 6.53 -0.21
N PRO A 125 5.38 6.73 0.80
CA PRO A 125 6.83 6.65 0.60
C PRO A 125 7.25 5.28 0.06
N ILE A 126 7.97 5.29 -1.06
CA ILE A 126 8.53 4.09 -1.68
C ILE A 126 10.01 3.99 -1.26
N PRO A 127 10.40 3.01 -0.43
CA PRO A 127 11.80 2.81 -0.10
C PRO A 127 12.55 2.30 -1.34
N VAL A 128 13.40 3.14 -1.91
CA VAL A 128 14.26 2.78 -3.04
C VAL A 128 15.54 2.11 -2.50
N LEU A 129 16.06 1.14 -3.24
CA LEU A 129 17.37 0.56 -2.95
C LEU A 129 18.46 1.52 -3.43
N THR A 130 19.42 1.79 -2.56
CA THR A 130 20.67 2.45 -2.95
C THR A 130 21.48 1.54 -3.88
N ALA A 131 22.46 2.11 -4.60
CA ALA A 131 23.35 1.32 -5.46
C ALA A 131 24.09 0.23 -4.67
N ALA A 132 24.57 0.54 -3.45
CA ALA A 132 25.21 -0.41 -2.57
C ALA A 132 24.25 -1.54 -2.14
N GLU A 133 23.01 -1.22 -1.74
CA GLU A 133 22.01 -2.22 -1.37
C GLU A 133 21.57 -3.09 -2.55
N ARG A 134 21.58 -2.55 -3.77
CA ARG A 134 21.25 -3.33 -4.98
C ARG A 134 22.36 -4.33 -5.34
N ALA A 135 23.62 -4.02 -5.03
CA ALA A 135 24.76 -4.90 -5.24
C ALA A 135 24.97 -5.89 -4.08
N ALA A 136 24.41 -5.60 -2.91
CA ALA A 136 24.50 -6.46 -1.74
C ALA A 136 23.47 -7.60 -1.77
N THR A 137 23.79 -8.70 -1.08
CA THR A 137 22.86 -9.81 -0.83
C THR A 137 22.01 -9.59 0.42
N GLU A 138 22.28 -8.54 1.17
CA GLU A 138 21.63 -8.22 2.45
C GLU A 138 21.27 -6.74 2.54
N LEU A 139 20.11 -6.46 3.16
CA LEU A 139 19.65 -5.09 3.41
C LEU A 139 19.90 -4.70 4.87
N VAL A 140 21.12 -4.25 5.17
CA VAL A 140 21.59 -3.91 6.52
C VAL A 140 20.65 -2.95 7.25
N ARG A 141 20.02 -1.99 6.55
CA ARG A 141 19.07 -1.02 7.14
C ARG A 141 17.83 -1.66 7.81
N PHE A 142 17.56 -2.93 7.54
CA PHE A 142 16.45 -3.68 8.12
C PHE A 142 16.90 -4.79 9.06
N GLN A 143 18.21 -4.98 9.27
CA GLN A 143 18.71 -5.90 10.30
C GLN A 143 18.20 -5.47 11.68
N ASP A 144 17.92 -6.47 12.53
CA ASP A 144 17.42 -6.31 13.91
C ASP A 144 16.08 -5.57 14.07
N ARG A 145 15.33 -5.32 12.99
CA ARG A 145 13.95 -4.81 13.11
C ARG A 145 12.98 -5.93 13.43
N SER A 146 12.37 -5.85 14.61
CA SER A 146 11.24 -6.70 14.98
C SER A 146 9.96 -6.21 14.31
N VAL A 147 9.27 -7.11 13.62
CA VAL A 147 7.91 -6.89 13.12
C VAL A 147 6.94 -7.82 13.83
N PRO A 148 5.76 -7.34 14.26
CA PRO A 148 4.77 -8.23 14.85
C PRO A 148 4.40 -9.37 13.89
N THR A 149 4.42 -10.60 14.37
CA THR A 149 4.11 -11.81 13.58
C THR A 149 2.72 -11.74 12.93
N THR A 150 1.79 -11.00 13.52
CA THR A 150 0.45 -10.74 12.96
C THR A 150 0.51 -9.98 11.64
N VAL A 151 1.41 -9.00 11.52
CA VAL A 151 1.64 -8.20 10.30
C VAL A 151 2.38 -9.03 9.27
N LEU A 152 3.45 -9.71 9.66
CA LEU A 152 4.23 -10.56 8.77
C LEU A 152 3.39 -11.72 8.22
N GLY A 153 2.70 -12.45 9.09
CA GLY A 153 1.81 -13.55 8.70
C GLY A 153 0.69 -13.10 7.76
N ARG A 154 0.20 -11.86 7.88
CA ARG A 154 -0.80 -11.32 6.94
C ARG A 154 -0.22 -11.03 5.56
N SER A 155 1.01 -10.54 5.48
CA SER A 155 1.70 -10.29 4.21
C SER A 155 2.07 -11.57 3.47
N LEU A 156 2.48 -12.62 4.20
CA LEU A 156 2.92 -13.90 3.63
C LEU A 156 1.75 -14.77 3.12
N ARG A 157 0.55 -14.61 3.68
CA ARG A 157 -0.65 -15.37 3.26
C ARG A 157 -1.15 -15.04 1.84
N GLY A 158 -0.71 -13.92 1.24
CA GLY A 158 -0.95 -13.64 -0.18
C GLY A 158 0.05 -14.32 -1.12
N ALA A 159 1.14 -14.88 -0.59
CA ALA A 159 2.25 -15.44 -1.36
C ALA A 159 2.31 -16.98 -1.35
N SER A 160 1.35 -17.66 -0.71
CA SER A 160 1.36 -19.12 -0.54
C SER A 160 1.18 -19.92 -1.84
N GLY A 161 1.10 -19.27 -3.00
CA GLY A 161 1.15 -19.91 -4.32
C GLY A 161 2.54 -19.97 -4.97
N ARG A 162 3.60 -19.39 -4.37
CA ARG A 162 4.93 -19.31 -5.03
C ARG A 162 6.13 -19.62 -4.14
N TRP A 163 5.94 -20.27 -3.00
CA TRP A 163 7.08 -20.75 -2.20
C TRP A 163 6.97 -22.25 -2.05
N GLY A 164 7.83 -22.96 -2.81
CA GLY A 164 8.01 -24.41 -2.73
C GLY A 164 8.38 -24.78 -1.29
N ARG A 165 7.70 -25.79 -0.77
CA ARG A 165 7.74 -26.17 0.63
C ARG A 165 8.94 -27.10 0.91
N ASP A 166 10.14 -26.68 0.50
CA ASP A 166 11.33 -27.53 0.60
C ASP A 166 12.40 -26.81 1.43
N GLY A 167 12.35 -27.04 2.75
CA GLY A 167 13.38 -26.56 3.66
C GLY A 167 12.95 -26.70 5.11
N ARG A 168 13.38 -27.78 5.76
CA ARG A 168 13.24 -27.96 7.22
C ARG A 168 14.06 -26.86 7.90
N ALA A 169 13.39 -25.93 8.59
CA ALA A 169 14.05 -25.05 9.53
C ALA A 169 14.31 -25.83 10.83
N THR A 170 15.55 -26.27 11.04
CA THR A 170 16.00 -26.74 12.36
C THR A 170 16.30 -25.52 13.23
N ALA A 171 15.39 -25.22 14.15
CA ALA A 171 15.65 -24.26 15.21
C ALA A 171 16.68 -24.87 16.16
N ARG A 172 17.93 -24.40 16.09
CA ARG A 172 18.96 -24.72 17.07
C ARG A 172 18.77 -23.76 18.25
N THR A 173 18.06 -24.21 19.28
CA THR A 173 17.96 -23.50 20.54
C THR A 173 19.32 -23.52 21.23
N GLY A 174 20.03 -22.39 21.24
CA GLY A 174 21.23 -22.23 22.05
C GLY A 174 20.84 -22.17 23.52
N SER A 175 21.17 -23.20 24.29
CA SER A 175 21.13 -23.16 25.75
C SER A 175 22.33 -22.34 26.24
N SER A 176 22.06 -21.12 26.71
CA SER A 176 23.00 -20.32 27.49
C SER A 176 23.20 -20.99 28.85
N SER A 177 24.39 -21.53 29.10
CA SER A 177 24.84 -21.96 30.42
C SER A 177 25.04 -20.74 31.33
N ALA A 178 24.25 -20.63 32.39
CA ALA A 178 24.52 -19.73 33.51
C ALA A 178 24.77 -20.60 34.76
N GLY A 179 26.05 -20.72 35.14
CA GLY A 179 26.42 -21.06 36.52
C GLY A 179 26.39 -19.78 37.36
N PRO A 180 26.04 -19.86 38.65
CA PRO A 180 27.01 -19.46 39.69
C PRO A 180 26.70 -20.10 41.08
N PRO A 181 27.34 -19.64 42.16
CA PRO A 181 28.77 -19.44 42.41
C PRO A 181 29.38 -20.58 43.25
#